data_AF-A0A9X0MCN3-F1
#
_entry.id   AF-A0A9X0MCN3-F1
#
_cell.length_a   1.000
_cell.length_b   1.000
_cell.length_c   1.000
_cell.angle_alpha   90.00
_cell.angle_beta   90.00
_cell.angle_gamma   90.00
#
_symmetry.space_group_name_H-M   'P 1'
#
loop_
_entity.id
_entity.type
_entity.pdbx_description
1 polymer ?
#
loop_
_entity_poly.entity_id
_entity_poly.type
_entity_poly.pdbx_seq_one_letter_code
_entity_poly.pdbx_strand_id
1 'polypeptide(L)'
;MKNLKLLRKLLGFTQKSLGEALGVSNQMVKNWELGLKNPRLENLVSIADTLTQKAREIIEVEYGEVHSEKISIDYLLGRNLDEGTSLLLSRVWRISTYNSKGMKGKSGKEFDGYLKLNGSGRIEN
;
A
#
# COMPACT_ATOMS: atom_id res chain seq x y z
N MET A 1 0.12 -11.20 7.47
CA MET A 1 0.36 -9.73 7.44
C MET A 1 -0.86 -9.04 6.86
N LYS A 2 -1.54 -8.18 7.64
CA LYS A 2 -2.91 -7.73 7.31
C LYS A 2 -2.99 -6.85 6.06
N ASN A 3 -2.06 -5.92 5.88
CA ASN A 3 -2.22 -4.87 4.89
C ASN A 3 -1.38 -5.06 3.60
N LEU A 4 -0.43 -6.01 3.59
CA LEU A 4 0.44 -6.27 2.43
C LEU A 4 -0.34 -6.52 1.13
N LYS A 5 -1.35 -7.40 1.20
CA LYS A 5 -2.14 -7.79 0.04
C LYS A 5 -2.91 -6.60 -0.56
N LEU A 6 -3.42 -5.72 0.30
CA LEU A 6 -4.13 -4.51 -0.10
C LEU A 6 -3.18 -3.58 -0.85
N LEU A 7 -2.05 -3.22 -0.23
CA LEU A 7 -1.04 -2.33 -0.82
C LEU A 7 -0.50 -2.87 -2.13
N ARG A 8 -0.14 -4.14 -2.16
CA ARG A 8 0.38 -4.79 -3.36
C ARG A 8 -0.59 -4.62 -4.53
N LYS A 9 -1.88 -4.88 -4.29
CA LYS A 9 -2.92 -4.73 -5.33
C LYS A 9 -3.14 -3.28 -5.73
N LEU A 10 -3.18 -2.36 -4.75
CA LEU A 10 -3.36 -0.92 -4.99
C LEU A 10 -2.23 -0.37 -5.87
N LEU A 11 -1.00 -0.85 -5.67
CA LEU A 11 0.20 -0.46 -6.41
C LEU A 11 0.42 -1.28 -7.69
N GLY A 12 -0.55 -2.11 -8.09
CA GLY A 12 -0.50 -2.86 -9.35
C GLY A 12 0.43 -4.09 -9.36
N PHE A 13 1.01 -4.47 -8.22
CA PHE A 13 1.86 -5.65 -8.14
C PHE A 13 1.05 -6.95 -8.14
N THR A 14 1.55 -7.96 -8.84
CA THR A 14 1.18 -9.38 -8.64
C THR A 14 2.03 -9.98 -7.50
N GLN A 15 1.63 -11.12 -6.90
CA GLN A 15 2.47 -11.79 -5.88
C GLN A 15 3.84 -12.18 -6.46
N LYS A 16 3.89 -12.56 -7.75
CA LYS A 16 5.12 -12.88 -8.48
C LYS A 16 6.03 -11.66 -8.63
N SER A 17 5.52 -10.55 -9.19
CA SER A 17 6.32 -9.34 -9.40
C SER A 17 6.79 -8.69 -8.10
N LEU A 18 5.99 -8.74 -7.02
CA LEU A 18 6.47 -8.31 -5.71
C LEU A 18 7.58 -9.23 -5.19
N GLY A 19 7.46 -10.55 -5.39
CA GLY A 19 8.52 -11.50 -5.03
C GLY A 19 9.82 -11.20 -5.77
N GLU A 20 9.74 -10.98 -7.08
CA GLU A 20 10.88 -10.60 -7.92
C GLU A 20 11.53 -9.30 -7.44
N ALA A 21 10.74 -8.26 -7.16
CA ALA A 21 11.25 -6.98 -6.64
C ALA A 21 11.95 -7.11 -5.28
N LEU A 22 11.51 -8.07 -4.45
CA LEU A 22 12.07 -8.33 -3.13
C LEU A 22 13.18 -9.40 -3.13
N GLY A 23 13.48 -10.03 -4.27
CA GLY A 23 14.42 -11.16 -4.33
C GLY A 23 13.93 -12.43 -3.60
N VAL A 24 12.62 -12.63 -3.49
CA VAL A 24 12.00 -13.79 -2.82
C VAL A 24 11.03 -14.53 -3.75
N SER A 25 10.67 -15.76 -3.38
CA SER A 25 9.70 -16.52 -4.18
C SER A 25 8.28 -15.97 -4.06
N ASN A 26 7.48 -16.11 -5.11
CA ASN A 26 6.03 -15.86 -5.10
C ASN A 26 5.34 -16.58 -3.93
N GLN A 27 5.73 -17.83 -3.65
CA GLN A 27 5.19 -18.62 -2.55
C GLN A 27 5.48 -17.98 -1.17
N MET A 28 6.62 -17.32 -1.01
CA MET A 28 6.95 -16.59 0.22
C MET A 28 6.00 -15.42 0.43
N VAL A 29 5.76 -14.60 -0.61
CA VAL A 29 4.79 -13.49 -0.57
C VAL A 29 3.39 -14.00 -0.24
N LYS A 30 2.94 -15.08 -0.89
CA LYS A 30 1.66 -15.73 -0.59
C LYS A 30 1.56 -16.15 0.88
N ASN A 31 2.60 -16.76 1.44
CA ASN A 31 2.61 -17.18 2.84
C ASN A 31 2.50 -15.99 3.80
N TRP A 32 3.17 -14.87 3.51
CA TRP A 32 3.06 -13.64 4.31
C TRP A 32 1.65 -13.04 4.25
N GLU A 33 1.04 -12.98 3.07
CA GLU A 33 -0.32 -12.47 2.89
C GLU A 33 -1.36 -13.34 3.60
N LEU A 34 -1.17 -14.66 3.60
CA LEU A 34 -2.04 -15.61 4.31
C LEU A 34 -1.77 -15.67 5.82
N GLY A 35 -0.69 -15.05 6.31
CA GLY A 35 -0.28 -15.14 7.70
C GLY A 35 0.30 -16.50 8.11
N LEU A 36 0.61 -17.36 7.14
CA LEU A 36 1.24 -18.67 7.39
C LEU A 36 2.69 -18.56 7.84
N LYS A 37 3.36 -17.46 7.46
CA LYS A 37 4.70 -17.11 7.92
C LYS A 37 4.81 -15.62 8.22
N ASN A 38 5.63 -15.29 9.21
CA ASN A 38 6.03 -13.91 9.46
C ASN A 38 7.35 -13.62 8.71
N PRO A 39 7.43 -12.52 7.94
CA PRO A 39 8.70 -12.07 7.40
C PRO A 39 9.65 -11.64 8.52
N ARG A 40 10.95 -11.81 8.27
CA ARG A 40 12.01 -11.25 9.12
C ARG A 40 12.02 -9.72 9.03
N LEU A 41 12.70 -9.07 9.98
CA LEU A 41 12.84 -7.61 10.00
C LEU A 41 13.38 -7.06 8.69
N GLU A 42 14.42 -7.67 8.13
CA GLU A 42 14.98 -7.31 6.81
C GLU A 42 13.91 -7.28 5.72
N ASN A 43 13.09 -8.34 5.64
CA ASN A 43 12.02 -8.43 4.65
C ASN A 43 10.92 -7.41 4.92
N LEU A 44 10.62 -7.08 6.18
CA LEU A 44 9.65 -6.03 6.52
C LEU A 44 10.12 -4.66 6.03
N VAL A 45 11.40 -4.35 6.22
CA VAL A 45 12.03 -3.12 5.73
C VAL A 45 11.99 -3.09 4.20
N SER A 46 12.44 -4.16 3.54
CA SER A 46 12.39 -4.25 2.07
C SER A 46 10.97 -4.10 1.52
N ILE A 47 9.97 -4.73 2.15
CA ILE A 47 8.56 -4.58 1.74
C ILE A 47 8.13 -3.11 1.87
N ALA A 48 8.42 -2.46 3.00
CA ALA A 48 8.06 -1.06 3.22
C ALA A 48 8.69 -0.14 2.18
N ASP A 49 9.99 -0.31 1.92
CA ASP A 49 10.74 0.52 0.96
C ASP A 49 10.27 0.27 -0.48
N THR A 50 10.13 -0.98 -0.92
CA THR A 50 9.67 -1.32 -2.28
C THR A 50 8.27 -0.79 -2.55
N LEU A 51 7.33 -0.95 -1.61
CA LEU A 51 5.98 -0.43 -1.78
C LEU A 51 5.96 1.10 -1.76
N THR A 52 6.81 1.74 -0.94
CA THR A 52 6.93 3.20 -0.90
C THR A 52 7.48 3.74 -2.21
N GLN A 53 8.55 3.14 -2.73
CA GLN A 53 9.12 3.51 -4.02
C GLN A 53 8.08 3.39 -5.13
N LYS A 54 7.34 2.26 -5.17
CA LYS A 54 6.30 2.08 -6.18
C LYS A 54 5.17 3.09 -6.05
N ALA A 55 4.79 3.44 -4.82
CA ALA A 55 3.79 4.48 -4.58
C ALA A 55 4.26 5.85 -5.10
N ARG A 56 5.53 6.21 -4.85
CA ARG A 56 6.11 7.47 -5.33
C ARG A 56 6.16 7.53 -6.85
N GLU A 57 6.59 6.46 -7.52
CA GLU A 57 6.54 6.39 -9.00
C GLU A 57 5.13 6.68 -9.55
N ILE A 58 4.08 6.18 -8.89
CA ILE A 58 2.69 6.42 -9.30
C ILE A 58 2.27 7.88 -9.02
N ILE A 59 2.71 8.46 -7.90
CA ILE A 59 2.32 9.81 -7.47
C ILE A 59 3.07 10.90 -8.24
N GLU A 60 4.36 10.71 -8.51
CA GLU A 60 5.20 11.69 -9.21
C GLU A 60 4.62 12.10 -10.57
N VAL A 61 3.93 11.17 -11.24
CA VAL A 61 3.25 11.42 -12.52
C VAL A 61 2.16 12.49 -12.41
N GLU A 62 1.46 12.59 -11.26
CA GLU A 62 0.33 13.51 -11.08
C GLU A 62 0.69 14.77 -10.25
N TYR A 63 1.65 14.67 -9.32
CA TYR A 63 1.91 15.73 -8.32
C TYR A 63 3.36 16.24 -8.25
N GLY A 64 4.29 15.71 -9.06
CA GLY A 64 5.72 16.05 -8.97
C GLY A 64 6.44 15.35 -7.80
N GLU A 65 7.67 15.75 -7.50
CA GLU A 65 8.51 15.09 -6.48
C GLU A 65 7.87 15.08 -5.10
N VAL A 66 7.88 13.91 -4.45
CA VAL A 66 7.30 13.73 -3.11
C VAL A 66 8.34 13.18 -2.14
N HIS A 67 8.79 14.01 -1.20
CA HIS A 67 10.02 13.75 -0.45
C HIS A 67 9.84 13.19 0.98
N SER A 68 8.63 13.02 1.52
CA SER A 68 8.48 12.84 2.98
C SER A 68 7.67 11.64 3.45
N GLU A 69 7.10 10.84 2.57
CA GLU A 69 6.17 9.80 3.00
C GLU A 69 6.75 8.39 2.84
N LYS A 70 6.46 7.54 3.82
CA LYS A 70 6.81 6.12 3.82
C LYS A 70 5.66 5.28 4.31
N ILE A 71 5.54 4.07 3.79
CA ILE A 71 4.70 3.04 4.37
C ILE A 71 5.38 2.52 5.63
N SER A 72 4.74 2.63 6.80
CA SER A 72 5.28 2.10 8.04
C SER A 72 5.13 0.58 8.15
N ILE A 73 6.09 -0.04 8.83
CA ILE A 73 6.02 -1.47 9.17
C ILE A 73 4.82 -1.75 10.09
N ASP A 74 4.48 -0.82 10.97
CA ASP A 74 3.28 -0.91 11.81
C ASP A 74 2.01 -1.04 10.98
N TYR A 75 1.91 -0.26 9.90
CA TYR A 75 0.80 -0.40 8.97
C TYR A 75 0.81 -1.76 8.28
N LEU A 76 1.95 -2.23 7.76
CA LEU A 76 2.03 -3.55 7.12
C LEU A 76 1.50 -4.66 8.04
N LEU A 77 1.93 -4.63 9.30
CA LEU A 77 1.54 -5.58 10.33
C LEU A 77 0.10 -5.40 10.81
N GLY A 78 -0.56 -4.28 10.48
CA GLY A 78 -1.93 -3.96 10.88
C GLY A 78 -2.04 -3.43 12.32
N ARG A 79 -0.96 -2.81 12.83
CA ARG A 79 -0.85 -2.28 14.19
C ARG A 79 -1.28 -0.81 14.30
N ASN A 80 -0.97 0.02 13.29
CA ASN A 80 -1.32 1.44 13.27
C ASN A 80 -1.33 2.01 11.83
N LEU A 81 -1.90 3.20 11.63
CA LEU A 81 -1.76 4.03 10.45
C LEU A 81 -1.13 5.37 10.86
N ASP A 82 0.13 5.60 10.49
CA ASP A 82 0.78 6.90 10.67
C ASP A 82 0.37 7.89 9.57
N GLU A 83 0.60 9.18 9.83
CA GLU A 83 0.24 10.28 8.93
C GLU A 83 0.85 10.14 7.53
N GLY A 84 2.13 9.75 7.44
CA GLY A 84 2.83 9.55 6.17
C GLY A 84 2.22 8.42 5.35
N THR A 85 1.94 7.28 5.98
CA THR A 85 1.22 6.18 5.32
C THR A 85 -0.19 6.61 4.90
N SER A 86 -0.92 7.33 5.75
CA SER A 86 -2.27 7.81 5.43
C SER A 86 -2.28 8.71 4.18
N LEU A 87 -1.33 9.64 4.12
CA LEU A 87 -1.18 10.57 3.01
C LEU A 87 -0.83 9.85 1.70
N LEU A 88 0.11 8.90 1.73
CA LEU A 88 0.44 8.08 0.55
C LEU A 88 -0.76 7.31 0.03
N LEU A 89 -1.50 6.63 0.92
CA LEU A 89 -2.63 5.81 0.49
C LEU A 89 -3.75 6.66 -0.10
N SER A 90 -4.02 7.82 0.50
CA SER A 90 -4.96 8.80 -0.06
C SER A 90 -4.56 9.23 -1.48
N ARG A 91 -3.29 9.58 -1.69
CA ARG A 91 -2.79 10.02 -3.01
C ARG A 91 -2.80 8.90 -4.04
N VAL A 92 -2.20 7.74 -3.74
CA VAL A 92 -2.18 6.58 -4.64
C VAL A 92 -3.61 6.17 -5.02
N TRP A 93 -4.51 6.14 -4.05
CA TRP A 93 -5.90 5.77 -4.31
C TRP A 93 -6.60 6.81 -5.18
N ARG A 94 -6.36 8.11 -4.98
CA ARG A 94 -6.91 9.16 -5.84
C ARG A 94 -6.45 8.99 -7.30
N ILE A 95 -5.16 8.73 -7.53
CA ILE A 95 -4.62 8.48 -8.87
C ILE A 95 -5.25 7.22 -9.47
N SER A 96 -5.31 6.13 -8.67
CA SER A 96 -5.93 4.88 -9.08
C SER A 96 -7.42 5.04 -9.40
N THR A 97 -8.15 5.94 -8.74
CA THR A 97 -9.59 6.17 -8.94
C THR A 97 -9.88 7.19 -10.04
N TYR A 98 -9.02 8.21 -10.20
CA TYR A 98 -9.08 9.23 -11.24
C TYR A 98 -8.78 8.63 -12.61
N ASN A 99 -7.70 7.84 -12.73
CA ASN A 99 -7.45 7.01 -13.91
C ASN A 99 -8.55 5.96 -14.14
N SER A 100 -9.40 5.72 -13.13
CA SER A 100 -10.46 4.73 -13.15
C SER A 100 -11.89 5.29 -13.06
N LYS A 101 -12.22 6.34 -13.82
CA LYS A 101 -13.59 6.38 -14.41
C LYS A 101 -13.95 5.04 -15.12
N GLY A 102 -12.98 4.12 -15.31
CA GLY A 102 -13.14 2.71 -15.67
C GLY A 102 -12.99 1.58 -14.60
N MET A 103 -12.76 1.80 -13.28
CA MET A 103 -12.75 0.68 -12.29
C MET A 103 -13.89 0.79 -11.28
N LYS A 104 -15.07 0.34 -11.69
CA LYS A 104 -16.16 -0.05 -10.78
C LYS A 104 -15.81 -1.38 -10.10
N GLY A 105 -15.02 -1.37 -9.02
CA GLY A 105 -14.55 -2.59 -8.35
C GLY A 105 -14.75 -2.61 -6.82
N LYS A 106 -14.88 -3.83 -6.25
CA LYS A 106 -15.06 -4.08 -4.80
C LYS A 106 -13.99 -3.41 -3.91
N SER A 107 -12.76 -3.26 -4.42
CA SER A 107 -11.63 -2.64 -3.71
C SER A 107 -11.82 -1.15 -3.41
N GLY A 108 -12.54 -0.40 -4.26
CA GLY A 108 -12.82 1.02 -4.02
C GLY A 108 -13.79 1.23 -2.84
N LYS A 109 -14.79 0.36 -2.71
CA LYS A 109 -15.75 0.39 -1.59
C LYS A 109 -15.12 -0.03 -0.27
N GLU A 110 -14.19 -0.99 -0.29
CA GLU A 110 -13.46 -1.46 0.89
C GLU A 110 -12.58 -0.37 1.49
N PHE A 111 -11.91 0.45 0.67
CA PHE A 111 -11.05 1.54 1.16
C PHE A 111 -11.83 2.79 1.60
N ASP A 112 -12.91 3.16 0.92
CA ASP A 112 -13.82 4.22 1.37
C ASP A 112 -14.44 3.89 2.74
N GLY A 113 -14.83 2.64 2.95
CA GLY A 113 -15.23 2.14 4.28
C GLY A 113 -14.10 2.22 5.31
N TYR A 114 -12.86 1.92 4.91
CA TYR A 114 -11.69 1.99 5.79
C TYR A 114 -11.32 3.42 6.21
N LEU A 115 -11.36 4.39 5.29
CA LEU A 115 -11.13 5.80 5.59
C LEU A 115 -12.23 6.37 6.50
N LYS A 116 -13.50 5.99 6.29
CA LYS A 116 -14.60 6.41 7.17
C LYS A 116 -14.50 5.87 8.60
N LEU A 117 -13.96 4.66 8.76
CA LEU A 117 -13.77 4.03 10.07
C LEU A 117 -12.53 4.55 10.81
N ASN A 118 -11.50 5.03 10.09
CA ASN A 118 -10.22 5.45 10.69
C ASN A 118 -9.90 6.95 10.49
N GLY A 119 -10.82 7.72 9.89
CA GLY A 119 -10.59 9.09 9.41
C GLY A 119 -11.52 10.13 10.00
N SER A 120 -11.76 10.11 11.32
CA SER A 120 -12.22 11.31 12.04
C SER A 120 -11.07 12.33 12.24
N GLY A 121 -10.25 12.49 11.22
CA GLY A 121 -9.14 13.45 11.16
C GLY A 121 -9.33 14.31 9.91
N ARG A 122 -10.14 15.36 10.09
CA ARG A 122 -10.29 16.57 9.26
C ARG A 122 -9.55 16.58 7.92
N ILE A 123 -10.30 16.55 6.83
CA ILE A 123 -9.95 17.29 5.63
C ILE A 123 -11.04 18.36 5.49
N GLU A 124 -10.83 19.50 6.12
CA GLU A 124 -11.65 20.69 5.86
C GLU A 124 -11.23 21.30 4.51
N ASN A 125 -12.25 21.86 3.85
CA ASN A 125 -12.31 22.29 2.44
C ASN A 125 -11.23 23.28 1.99
#